data_AF-A0A653CRQ7-F1
#
_entry.id   AF-A0A653CRQ7-F1
#
_cell.length_a   1.000
_cell.length_b   1.000
_cell.length_c   1.000
_cell.angle_alpha   90.00
_cell.angle_beta   90.00
_cell.angle_gamma   90.00
#
_symmetry.space_group_name_H-M   'P 1'
#
loop_
_entity.id
_entity.type
_entity.pdbx_description
1 polymer ?
#
loop_
_entity_poly.entity_id
_entity_poly.type
_entity_poly.pdbx_seq_one_letter_code
_entity_poly.pdbx_strand_id
1 'polypeptide(L)'
;MDSYDLNSSDTKQLIVGRQDGLIEVYQLSLNLTVEVTQKIFSYDCSERVTALKCGVIGEQGFNEILVTSYTGRVFGLTTQPISTHIDNTEGRYVFSTNTSEKIHKLRTDIEDLKIKILKEREKYQTSTQSFYNELSAIPLLTINERFILDRASAIYTLSIGIPTPIDFILIQCDAKIELMDEQKNSAVVSYTENKQVNQTLVTYRCQMNVNNLELKVRTVEGERGTLSVYVTPMIQPKCSRKLIYEIRPLSLHYKLNKCDSNRSFNILNIKGSFSLAEIHSWIGQTLPQVPEKPDFSEATVLWFESCLLGTVLECNYQHGKAEFRSDNISTLSTLKNSLTKEATKKKIKLEIEMSVNDESVKQVLLLVDKIITDCLQKSKELRLLNALNEVDVTATESLKYLSDEYKELLSRETEIRKAIIGQEGHLDMLFDVILNIYRDYKQIKGGYSKQKAAMLKDALKEYTYEKVASLFDHESSNKV
;
A
#
# COMPACT_ATOMS: atom_id res chain seq x y z
N MET A 1 -2.44 4.77 22.78
CA MET A 1 -1.25 5.49 23.27
C MET A 1 -1.52 5.84 24.72
N ASP A 2 -0.54 5.65 25.59
CA ASP A 2 -0.63 5.97 27.01
C ASP A 2 0.73 6.47 27.51
N SER A 3 0.75 7.21 28.62
CA SER A 3 1.98 7.71 29.24
C SER A 3 2.05 7.27 30.69
N TYR A 4 3.08 6.48 31.04
CA TYR A 4 3.18 5.83 32.33
C TYR A 4 4.64 5.56 32.72
N ASP A 5 4.94 5.59 34.00
CA ASP A 5 6.27 5.25 34.53
C ASP A 5 6.35 3.75 34.84
N LEU A 6 6.92 2.98 33.92
CA LEU A 6 7.09 1.53 34.08
C LEU A 6 8.29 1.18 34.98
N ASN A 7 9.33 2.02 35.00
CA ASN A 7 10.61 1.73 35.67
C ASN A 7 10.70 2.35 37.06
N SER A 8 9.67 3.06 37.53
CA SER A 8 9.69 3.85 38.78
C SER A 8 10.84 4.87 38.78
N SER A 9 11.17 5.41 37.60
CA SER A 9 12.29 6.35 37.41
C SER A 9 11.85 7.82 37.44
N ASP A 10 10.62 8.10 37.86
CA ASP A 10 9.97 9.43 37.94
C ASP A 10 9.81 10.12 36.56
N THR A 11 10.27 9.47 35.50
CA THR A 11 10.11 9.88 34.10
C THR A 11 9.08 8.99 33.43
N LYS A 12 7.96 9.58 32.98
CA LYS A 12 6.95 8.83 32.24
C LYS A 12 7.49 8.39 30.89
N GLN A 13 7.28 7.13 30.57
CA GLN A 13 7.56 6.57 29.25
C GLN A 13 6.31 6.70 28.38
N LEU A 14 6.53 6.67 27.07
CA LEU A 14 5.47 6.70 26.09
C LEU A 14 5.22 5.29 25.55
N ILE A 15 3.99 4.78 25.71
CA ILE A 15 3.61 3.46 25.24
C ILE A 15 2.66 3.60 24.05
N VAL A 16 3.06 3.00 22.92
CA VAL A 16 2.34 3.09 21.65
C VAL A 16 1.98 1.69 21.19
N GLY A 17 0.67 1.41 21.15
CA GLY A 17 0.12 0.27 20.43
C GLY A 17 -0.16 0.67 18.98
N ARG A 18 0.48 -0.03 18.05
CA ARG A 18 0.33 0.16 16.61
C ARG A 18 -0.74 -0.75 16.04
N GLN A 19 -1.14 -0.42 14.81
CA GLN A 19 -2.23 -1.12 14.14
C GLN A 19 -1.80 -2.42 13.47
N ASP A 20 -0.50 -2.59 13.23
CA ASP A 20 0.15 -3.82 12.78
C ASP A 20 0.34 -4.85 13.90
N GLY A 21 0.02 -4.47 15.16
CA GLY A 21 0.17 -5.33 16.33
C GLY A 21 1.46 -5.12 17.12
N LEU A 22 2.30 -4.17 16.72
CA LEU A 22 3.48 -3.80 17.51
C LEU A 22 3.11 -2.93 18.70
N ILE A 23 3.63 -3.29 19.88
CA ILE A 23 3.57 -2.50 21.10
C ILE A 23 4.99 -2.03 21.39
N GLU A 24 5.18 -0.72 21.36
CA GLU A 24 6.48 -0.08 21.55
C GLU A 24 6.47 0.82 22.78
N VAL A 25 7.56 0.76 23.54
CA VAL A 25 7.79 1.64 24.70
C VAL A 25 8.97 2.54 24.40
N TYR A 26 8.75 3.84 24.57
CA TYR A 26 9.73 4.89 24.28
C TYR A 26 10.10 5.66 25.53
N GLN A 27 11.41 5.87 25.72
CA GLN A 27 11.94 6.81 26.70
C GLN A 27 12.11 8.18 26.06
N LEU A 28 11.59 9.20 26.73
CA LEU A 28 11.80 10.59 26.37
C LEU A 28 12.99 11.12 27.18
N SER A 29 14.15 11.27 26.55
CA SER A 29 15.29 11.94 27.16
C SER A 29 15.21 13.44 26.85
N LEU A 30 14.65 14.21 27.77
CA LEU A 30 14.55 15.67 27.67
C LEU A 30 15.88 16.33 28.07
N ASN A 31 16.95 16.07 27.32
CA ASN A 31 18.19 16.86 27.45
C ASN A 31 18.14 18.01 26.44
N LEU A 32 18.36 19.24 26.92
CA LEU A 32 18.17 20.55 26.28
C LEU A 32 18.84 20.79 24.91
N THR A 33 19.58 19.82 24.37
CA THR A 33 20.36 19.98 23.13
C THR A 33 19.92 19.06 21.99
N VAL A 34 19.30 17.90 22.28
CA VAL A 34 18.72 17.00 21.25
C VAL A 34 17.60 16.17 21.89
N GLU A 35 16.37 16.34 21.43
CA GLU A 35 15.24 15.48 21.80
C GLU A 35 15.41 14.10 21.16
N VAL A 36 16.07 13.18 21.86
CA VAL A 36 16.20 11.79 21.39
C VAL A 36 15.14 10.93 22.07
N THR A 37 14.16 10.49 21.27
CA THR A 37 13.20 9.48 21.70
C THR A 37 13.80 8.10 21.41
N GLN A 38 14.11 7.33 22.46
CA GLN A 38 14.71 6.00 22.32
C GLN A 38 13.67 4.90 22.55
N LYS A 39 13.63 3.90 21.66
CA LYS A 39 12.81 2.70 21.84
C LYS A 39 13.49 1.75 22.84
N ILE A 40 12.80 1.43 23.93
CA ILE A 40 13.28 0.54 25.01
C ILE A 40 12.78 -0.89 24.82
N PHE A 41 11.53 -1.04 24.37
CA PHE A 41 10.86 -2.33 24.27
C PHE A 41 9.97 -2.40 23.03
N SER A 42 9.85 -3.59 22.46
CA SER A 42 9.00 -3.90 21.31
C SER A 42 8.45 -5.31 21.46
N TYR A 43 7.13 -5.46 21.36
CA TYR A 43 6.44 -6.76 21.35
C TYR A 43 5.45 -6.82 20.21
N ASP A 44 5.38 -7.94 19.50
CA ASP A 44 4.43 -8.17 18.42
C ASP A 44 3.33 -9.11 18.91
N CYS A 45 2.08 -8.64 18.94
CA CYS A 45 0.93 -9.46 19.30
C CYS A 45 0.23 -10.12 18.10
N SER A 46 0.75 -10.00 16.88
CA SER A 46 0.21 -10.55 15.61
C SER A 46 -1.21 -10.08 15.25
N GLU A 47 -1.79 -9.22 16.07
CA GLU A 47 -3.13 -8.68 15.95
C GLU A 47 -3.10 -7.18 16.24
N ARG A 48 -3.94 -6.44 15.54
CA ARG A 48 -4.09 -5.00 15.74
C ARG A 48 -4.44 -4.66 17.20
N VAL A 49 -3.70 -3.70 17.77
CA VAL A 49 -4.02 -3.12 19.08
C VAL A 49 -5.15 -2.10 18.93
N THR A 50 -6.22 -2.25 19.71
CA THR A 50 -7.37 -1.34 19.75
C THR A 50 -7.30 -0.37 20.93
N ALA A 51 -6.93 -0.88 22.10
CA ALA A 51 -6.76 -0.09 23.31
C ALA A 51 -5.52 -0.53 24.08
N LEU A 52 -4.91 0.43 24.78
CA LEU A 52 -3.74 0.20 25.61
C LEU A 52 -3.85 1.09 26.85
N LYS A 53 -3.61 0.48 28.02
CA LYS A 53 -3.53 1.17 29.31
C LYS A 53 -2.45 0.58 30.18
N CYS A 54 -1.76 1.43 30.92
CA CYS A 54 -0.75 1.03 31.87
C CYS A 54 -1.26 1.16 33.31
N GLY A 55 -0.81 0.25 34.17
CA GLY A 55 -1.21 0.23 35.58
C GLY A 55 -0.82 -1.08 36.25
N VAL A 56 -1.44 -1.38 37.38
CA VAL A 56 -1.21 -2.60 38.15
C VAL A 56 -2.53 -3.37 38.22
N ILE A 57 -2.58 -4.57 37.62
CA ILE A 57 -3.82 -5.36 37.53
C ILE A 57 -3.62 -6.75 38.14
N GLY A 58 -2.55 -7.45 37.78
CA GLY A 58 -2.22 -8.78 38.27
C GLY A 58 -1.78 -8.78 39.73
N GLU A 59 -0.51 -8.46 39.97
CA GLU A 59 0.10 -8.50 41.30
C GLU A 59 0.54 -7.10 41.77
N GLN A 60 0.28 -6.79 43.04
CA GLN A 60 0.65 -5.50 43.61
C GLN A 60 2.18 -5.31 43.60
N GLY A 61 2.63 -4.14 43.14
CA GLY A 61 4.05 -3.79 43.07
C GLY A 61 4.70 -4.05 41.70
N PHE A 62 4.01 -4.71 40.77
CA PHE A 62 4.49 -4.89 39.40
C PHE A 62 3.66 -4.08 38.41
N ASN A 63 4.34 -3.21 37.66
CA ASN A 63 3.71 -2.43 36.60
C ASN A 63 3.41 -3.32 35.39
N GLU A 64 2.28 -3.08 34.75
CA GLU A 64 1.78 -3.86 33.63
C GLU A 64 1.24 -2.96 32.51
N ILE A 65 1.35 -3.46 31.28
CA ILE A 65 0.71 -2.88 30.10
C ILE A 65 -0.47 -3.78 29.75
N LEU A 66 -1.68 -3.29 29.99
CA LEU A 66 -2.91 -3.92 29.55
C LEU A 66 -3.18 -3.56 28.09
N VAL A 67 -3.33 -4.58 27.26
CA VAL A 67 -3.60 -4.45 25.83
C VAL A 67 -4.89 -5.16 25.48
N THR A 68 -5.71 -4.51 24.67
CA THR A 68 -6.86 -5.12 24.01
C THR A 68 -6.58 -5.20 22.51
N SER A 69 -6.75 -6.39 21.94
CA SER A 69 -6.63 -6.61 20.50
C SER A 69 -7.97 -6.45 19.77
N TYR A 70 -7.93 -6.42 18.44
CA TYR A 70 -9.12 -6.36 17.58
C TYR A 70 -10.09 -7.54 17.77
N THR A 71 -9.58 -8.72 18.09
CA THR A 71 -10.40 -9.92 18.33
C THR A 71 -11.06 -9.92 19.71
N GLY A 72 -10.77 -8.92 20.54
CA GLY A 72 -11.24 -8.82 21.93
C GLY A 72 -10.36 -9.55 22.92
N ARG A 73 -9.18 -10.05 22.51
CA ARG A 73 -8.20 -10.62 23.44
C ARG A 73 -7.66 -9.51 24.34
N VAL A 74 -7.85 -9.68 25.64
CA VAL A 74 -7.28 -8.81 26.68
C VAL A 74 -6.09 -9.54 27.30
N PHE A 75 -4.91 -8.93 27.26
CA PHE A 75 -3.70 -9.50 27.85
C PHE A 75 -2.83 -8.42 28.48
N GLY A 76 -2.06 -8.81 29.49
CA GLY A 76 -1.12 -7.94 30.20
C GLY A 76 0.32 -8.31 29.87
N LEU A 77 1.18 -7.31 29.65
CA LEU A 77 2.63 -7.45 29.68
C LEU A 77 3.12 -6.96 31.04
N THR A 78 3.54 -7.88 31.89
CA THR A 78 3.94 -7.60 33.28
C THR A 78 5.45 -7.51 33.44
N THR A 79 5.88 -6.72 34.42
CA THR A 79 7.29 -6.63 34.86
C THR A 79 7.68 -7.75 35.83
N GLN A 80 6.70 -8.52 36.32
CA GLN A 80 6.97 -9.65 37.21
C GLN A 80 7.79 -10.73 36.49
N PRO A 81 8.91 -11.20 37.08
CA PRO A 81 9.65 -12.32 36.52
C PRO A 81 8.85 -13.61 36.70
N ILE A 82 8.34 -14.17 35.60
CA ILE A 82 7.71 -15.49 35.61
C ILE A 82 8.85 -16.51 35.64
N SER A 83 9.13 -17.11 36.80
CA SER A 83 10.18 -18.13 36.92
C SER A 83 9.81 -19.35 36.07
N THR A 84 10.47 -19.52 34.93
CA THR A 84 10.46 -20.79 34.19
C THR A 84 11.35 -21.77 34.94
N HIS A 85 10.75 -22.64 35.76
CA HIS A 85 11.47 -23.78 36.33
C HIS A 85 11.86 -24.73 35.19
N ILE A 86 13.13 -24.65 34.78
CA ILE A 86 13.75 -25.60 33.86
C ILE A 86 14.47 -26.62 34.73
N ASP A 87 13.97 -27.86 34.77
CA ASP A 87 14.69 -28.97 35.38
C ASP A 87 15.76 -29.49 34.38
N ASN A 88 17.01 -29.47 34.82
CA ASN A 88 18.19 -29.83 34.01
C ASN A 88 18.33 -31.33 33.69
N THR A 89 17.35 -32.16 34.03
CA THR A 89 17.46 -33.62 33.93
C THR A 89 16.78 -34.23 32.69
N GLU A 90 15.79 -33.57 32.07
CA GLU A 90 15.11 -34.14 30.88
C GLU A 90 14.81 -33.16 29.73
N GLY A 91 15.19 -31.87 29.82
CA GLY A 91 14.92 -30.91 28.74
C GLY A 91 13.44 -30.74 28.38
N ARG A 92 12.53 -31.22 29.25
CA ARG A 92 11.09 -31.07 29.12
C ARG A 92 10.63 -29.89 29.97
N TYR A 93 9.84 -29.01 29.35
CA TYR A 93 9.16 -27.92 30.04
C TYR A 93 8.24 -28.48 31.14
N VAL A 94 8.56 -28.21 32.41
CA VAL A 94 7.65 -28.51 33.52
C VAL A 94 6.63 -27.38 33.58
N PHE A 95 5.44 -27.63 33.05
CA PHE A 95 4.30 -26.74 33.27
C PHE A 95 4.05 -26.63 34.77
N SER A 96 3.86 -25.41 35.30
CA SER A 96 3.34 -25.25 36.67
C SER A 96 2.04 -26.06 36.82
N THR A 97 1.75 -26.60 38.01
CA THR A 97 0.53 -27.38 38.30
C THR A 97 -0.75 -26.64 37.86
N ASN A 98 -0.76 -25.30 37.99
CA ASN A 98 -1.84 -24.46 37.51
C ASN A 98 -2.01 -24.45 35.99
N THR A 99 -0.92 -24.53 35.23
CA THR A 99 -0.97 -24.62 33.75
C THR A 99 -1.48 -25.96 33.26
N SER A 100 -1.06 -27.08 33.88
CA SER A 100 -1.54 -28.40 33.48
C SER A 100 -3.04 -28.56 33.75
N GLU A 101 -3.54 -28.08 34.89
CA GLU A 101 -4.97 -28.04 35.19
C GLU A 101 -5.77 -27.18 34.19
N LYS A 102 -5.26 -26.00 33.82
CA LYS A 102 -5.87 -25.16 32.78
C LYS A 102 -5.94 -25.88 31.43
N ILE A 103 -4.87 -26.58 31.03
CA ILE A 103 -4.84 -27.36 29.79
C ILE A 103 -5.88 -28.49 29.84
N HIS A 104 -6.01 -29.19 30.96
CA HIS A 104 -7.02 -30.23 31.12
C HIS A 104 -8.45 -29.69 31.00
N LYS A 105 -8.76 -28.58 31.68
CA LYS A 105 -10.08 -27.92 31.56
C LYS A 105 -10.38 -27.53 30.11
N LEU A 106 -9.43 -26.88 29.42
CA LEU A 106 -9.59 -26.50 28.02
C LEU A 106 -9.84 -27.71 27.10
N ARG A 107 -9.21 -28.86 27.37
CA ARG A 107 -9.44 -30.08 26.57
C ARG A 107 -10.87 -30.59 26.75
N THR A 108 -11.37 -30.63 27.98
CA THR A 108 -12.76 -31.03 28.26
C THR A 108 -13.75 -30.07 27.60
N ASP A 109 -13.54 -28.76 27.72
CA ASP A 109 -14.40 -27.75 27.09
C ASP A 109 -14.43 -27.90 25.56
N ILE A 110 -13.28 -28.20 24.93
CA ILE A 110 -13.20 -28.43 23.49
C ILE A 110 -13.99 -29.68 23.08
N GLU A 111 -13.95 -30.76 23.86
CA GLU A 111 -14.70 -31.99 23.59
C GLU A 111 -16.21 -31.76 23.69
N ASP A 112 -16.66 -31.09 24.74
CA ASP A 112 -18.07 -30.75 24.94
C ASP A 112 -18.60 -29.84 23.82
N LEU A 113 -17.81 -28.81 23.45
CA LEU A 113 -18.16 -27.91 22.36
C LEU A 113 -18.21 -28.63 21.01
N LYS A 114 -17.29 -29.57 20.74
CA LYS A 114 -17.31 -30.38 19.51
C LYS A 114 -18.59 -31.19 19.40
N ILE A 115 -19.01 -31.87 20.48
CA ILE A 115 -20.25 -32.66 20.50
C ILE A 115 -21.46 -31.76 20.23
N LYS A 116 -21.51 -30.58 20.87
CA LYS A 116 -22.61 -29.62 20.67
C LYS A 116 -22.67 -29.10 19.23
N ILE A 117 -21.52 -28.76 18.65
CA ILE A 117 -21.43 -28.30 17.26
C ILE A 117 -21.87 -29.38 16.27
N LEU A 118 -21.50 -30.64 16.49
CA LEU A 118 -21.90 -31.75 15.62
C LEU A 118 -23.42 -31.94 15.62
N LYS A 119 -24.05 -31.94 16.79
CA LYS A 119 -25.51 -32.04 16.93
C LYS A 119 -26.25 -30.91 16.21
N GLU A 120 -25.80 -29.67 16.38
CA GLU A 120 -26.41 -28.52 15.70
C GLU A 120 -26.15 -28.52 14.18
N ARG A 121 -25.01 -29.03 13.72
CA ARG A 121 -24.73 -29.18 12.28
C ARG A 121 -25.64 -30.22 11.62
N GLU A 122 -25.84 -31.37 12.25
CA GLU A 122 -26.77 -32.39 11.77
C GLU A 122 -28.19 -31.82 11.69
N LYS A 123 -28.64 -31.14 12.75
CA LYS A 123 -29.93 -30.45 12.79
C LYS A 123 -30.08 -29.43 11.65
N TYR A 124 -29.08 -28.58 11.44
CA TYR A 124 -29.07 -27.61 10.34
C TYR A 124 -29.16 -28.30 8.97
N GLN A 125 -28.40 -29.39 8.76
CA GLN A 125 -28.42 -30.14 7.51
C GLN A 125 -29.79 -30.79 7.27
N THR A 126 -30.43 -31.37 8.29
CA THR A 126 -31.78 -31.92 8.18
C THR A 126 -32.81 -30.82 7.86
N SER A 127 -32.72 -29.65 8.50
CA SER A 127 -33.58 -28.50 8.21
C SER A 127 -33.45 -28.02 6.76
N THR A 128 -32.23 -27.97 6.20
CA THR A 128 -32.03 -27.58 4.78
C THR A 128 -32.64 -28.55 3.76
N GLN A 129 -32.91 -29.80 4.15
CA GLN A 129 -33.56 -30.80 3.29
C GLN A 129 -35.09 -30.81 3.42
N SER A 130 -35.64 -30.07 4.39
CA SER A 130 -37.09 -29.98 4.57
C SER A 130 -37.72 -29.15 3.44
N PHE A 131 -38.90 -29.58 2.96
CA PHE A 131 -39.62 -28.93 1.85
C PHE A 131 -40.23 -27.55 2.20
N TYR A 132 -40.07 -27.09 3.44
CA TYR A 132 -40.51 -25.77 3.86
C TYR A 132 -39.47 -24.73 3.44
N ASN A 133 -39.94 -23.55 3.01
CA ASN A 133 -39.15 -22.42 2.55
C ASN A 133 -38.40 -21.72 3.71
N GLU A 134 -37.68 -22.48 4.53
CA GLU A 134 -36.85 -21.95 5.62
C GLU A 134 -35.57 -21.33 5.04
N LEU A 135 -35.36 -20.05 5.31
CA LEU A 135 -34.21 -19.30 4.83
C LEU A 135 -32.98 -19.61 5.70
N SER A 136 -31.88 -19.99 5.05
CA SER A 136 -30.59 -20.14 5.71
C SER A 136 -30.01 -18.76 6.08
N ALA A 137 -29.76 -18.55 7.38
CA ALA A 137 -29.13 -17.32 7.85
C ALA A 137 -27.62 -17.32 7.55
N ILE A 138 -27.11 -16.21 7.00
CA ILE A 138 -25.69 -16.00 6.74
C ILE A 138 -25.06 -15.34 7.96
N PRO A 139 -23.94 -15.85 8.51
CA PRO A 139 -23.27 -15.24 9.64
C PRO A 139 -22.73 -13.85 9.26
N LEU A 140 -22.95 -12.87 10.13
CA LEU A 140 -22.46 -11.51 9.95
C LEU A 140 -20.94 -11.48 10.18
N LEU A 141 -20.18 -11.13 9.14
CA LEU A 141 -18.74 -10.93 9.21
C LEU A 141 -18.40 -9.46 9.34
N THR A 142 -17.75 -9.09 10.45
CA THR A 142 -17.12 -7.79 10.65
C THR A 142 -15.71 -7.82 10.07
N ILE A 143 -15.53 -7.12 8.95
CA ILE A 143 -14.22 -6.98 8.31
C ILE A 143 -13.70 -5.58 8.61
N ASN A 144 -12.47 -5.51 9.10
CA ASN A 144 -11.72 -4.27 9.17
C ASN A 144 -10.81 -4.21 7.96
N GLU A 145 -11.02 -3.21 7.12
CA GLU A 145 -10.42 -3.13 5.80
C GLU A 145 -9.78 -1.77 5.55
N ARG A 146 -8.65 -1.77 4.86
CA ARG A 146 -7.90 -0.55 4.54
C ARG A 146 -7.23 -0.67 3.20
N PHE A 147 -7.31 0.38 2.42
CA PHE A 147 -6.64 0.50 1.14
C PHE A 147 -5.97 1.88 1.08
N ILE A 148 -4.67 1.91 1.38
CA ILE A 148 -3.92 3.16 1.58
C ILE A 148 -2.71 3.18 0.64
N LEU A 149 -2.50 4.31 -0.02
CA LEU A 149 -1.32 4.55 -0.85
C LEU A 149 -0.11 4.88 0.04
N ASP A 150 0.96 4.11 -0.10
CA ASP A 150 2.25 4.46 0.48
C ASP A 150 2.96 5.50 -0.40
N ARG A 151 3.42 6.60 0.23
CA ARG A 151 4.03 7.73 -0.47
C ARG A 151 5.46 7.43 -0.92
N ALA A 152 6.18 6.62 -0.16
CA ALA A 152 7.60 6.35 -0.43
C ALA A 152 7.77 5.35 -1.58
N SER A 153 6.89 4.34 -1.65
CA SER A 153 7.00 3.27 -2.65
C SER A 153 6.02 3.38 -3.83
N ALA A 154 5.06 4.32 -3.78
CA ALA A 154 4.00 4.47 -4.79
C ALA A 154 3.17 3.18 -5.00
N ILE A 155 3.01 2.39 -3.94
CA ILE A 155 2.26 1.13 -3.92
C ILE A 155 1.10 1.26 -2.93
N TYR A 156 -0.05 0.65 -3.25
CA TYR A 156 -1.15 0.55 -2.29
C TYR A 156 -0.98 -0.64 -1.37
N THR A 157 -1.19 -0.43 -0.09
CA THR A 157 -1.30 -1.51 0.91
C THR A 157 -2.78 -1.77 1.19
N LEU A 158 -3.22 -2.98 0.84
CA LEU A 158 -4.53 -3.53 1.19
C LEU A 158 -4.38 -4.39 2.45
N SER A 159 -4.88 -3.89 3.58
CA SER A 159 -4.89 -4.64 4.86
C SER A 159 -6.31 -5.10 5.16
N ILE A 160 -6.48 -6.40 5.39
CA ILE A 160 -7.76 -7.04 5.69
C ILE A 160 -7.64 -7.80 7.01
N GLY A 161 -8.46 -7.45 7.99
CA GLY A 161 -8.51 -8.09 9.30
C GLY A 161 -9.90 -8.60 9.65
N ILE A 162 -9.99 -9.87 10.07
CA ILE A 162 -11.23 -10.56 10.46
C ILE A 162 -11.02 -11.21 11.83
N PRO A 163 -12.05 -11.26 12.71
CA PRO A 163 -11.94 -11.93 14.01
C PRO A 163 -11.71 -13.44 13.93
N THR A 164 -11.99 -14.06 12.80
CA THR A 164 -11.80 -15.49 12.54
C THR A 164 -10.72 -15.71 11.48
N PRO A 165 -10.00 -16.84 11.53
CA PRO A 165 -8.95 -17.14 10.56
C PRO A 165 -9.48 -17.12 9.12
N ILE A 166 -8.70 -16.51 8.24
CA ILE A 166 -9.00 -16.42 6.82
C ILE A 166 -8.68 -17.78 6.17
N ASP A 167 -9.60 -18.31 5.36
CA ASP A 167 -9.36 -19.50 4.55
C ASP A 167 -8.66 -19.12 3.25
N PHE A 168 -9.32 -18.24 2.48
CA PHE A 168 -8.75 -17.66 1.28
C PHE A 168 -9.36 -16.29 0.98
N ILE A 169 -8.61 -15.51 0.20
CA ILE A 169 -9.03 -14.23 -0.38
C ILE A 169 -8.98 -14.36 -1.89
N LEU A 170 -10.08 -14.02 -2.57
CA LEU A 170 -10.13 -13.90 -4.02
C LEU A 170 -10.09 -12.43 -4.40
N ILE A 171 -9.18 -12.06 -5.29
CA ILE A 171 -9.03 -10.71 -5.82
C ILE A 171 -9.40 -10.74 -7.29
N GLN A 172 -10.35 -9.90 -7.67
CA GLN A 172 -10.81 -9.69 -9.04
C GLN A 172 -10.64 -8.22 -9.38
N CYS A 173 -9.99 -7.91 -10.50
CA CYS A 173 -9.87 -6.55 -10.99
C CYS A 173 -10.15 -6.44 -12.49
N ASP A 174 -10.83 -5.35 -12.86
CA ASP A 174 -11.15 -5.00 -14.25
C ASP A 174 -10.04 -4.16 -14.91
N ALA A 175 -9.07 -3.67 -14.13
CA ALA A 175 -7.91 -2.90 -14.59
C ALA A 175 -6.61 -3.65 -14.34
N LYS A 176 -5.53 -3.21 -14.98
CA LYS A 176 -4.24 -3.89 -14.92
C LYS A 176 -3.60 -3.54 -13.58
N ILE A 177 -3.51 -4.55 -12.71
CA ILE A 177 -2.84 -4.44 -11.42
C ILE A 177 -1.72 -5.47 -11.33
N GLU A 178 -0.68 -5.12 -10.59
CA GLU A 178 0.40 -6.03 -10.23
C GLU A 178 0.36 -6.24 -8.72
N LEU A 179 0.35 -7.49 -8.29
CA LEU A 179 0.35 -7.85 -6.87
C LEU A 179 1.77 -8.25 -6.49
N MET A 180 2.30 -7.63 -5.43
CA MET A 180 3.64 -7.91 -4.94
C MET A 180 3.57 -8.80 -3.71
N ASP A 181 4.45 -9.80 -3.67
CA ASP A 181 4.56 -10.69 -2.53
C ASP A 181 5.27 -10.00 -1.36
N GLU A 182 4.70 -10.17 -0.17
CA GLU A 182 5.28 -9.67 1.07
C GLU A 182 5.89 -10.83 1.86
N GLN A 183 7.14 -10.68 2.31
CA GLN A 183 7.87 -11.76 3.01
C GLN A 183 7.18 -12.23 4.31
N LYS A 184 6.35 -11.37 4.92
CA LYS A 184 5.56 -11.71 6.11
C LYS A 184 4.31 -12.52 5.77
N ASN A 185 3.91 -12.57 4.50
CA ASN A 185 2.71 -13.24 4.06
C ASN A 185 3.01 -14.73 3.80
N SER A 186 2.37 -15.62 4.56
CA SER A 186 2.48 -17.07 4.40
C SER A 186 1.42 -17.66 3.46
N ALA A 187 0.65 -16.83 2.75
CA ALA A 187 -0.38 -17.28 1.83
C ALA A 187 0.21 -17.77 0.51
N VAL A 188 -0.37 -18.83 -0.04
CA VAL A 188 -0.03 -19.31 -1.38
C VAL A 188 -0.86 -18.56 -2.41
N VAL A 189 -0.20 -18.00 -3.41
CA VAL A 189 -0.80 -17.21 -4.48
C VAL A 189 -1.05 -18.07 -5.70
N SER A 190 -2.27 -17.99 -6.25
CA SER A 190 -2.67 -18.65 -7.49
C SER A 190 -3.21 -17.60 -8.46
N TYR A 191 -2.51 -17.43 -9.58
CA TYR A 191 -2.93 -16.58 -10.68
C TYR A 191 -3.79 -17.38 -11.66
N THR A 192 -4.98 -16.89 -11.96
CA THR A 192 -5.87 -17.49 -12.96
C THR A 192 -5.82 -16.66 -14.23
N GLU A 193 -5.43 -17.27 -15.34
CA GLU A 193 -5.43 -16.60 -16.64
C GLU A 193 -6.85 -16.53 -17.19
N ASN A 194 -7.51 -15.37 -17.08
CA ASN A 194 -8.86 -15.21 -17.65
C ASN A 194 -9.10 -13.82 -18.26
N LYS A 195 -8.52 -13.57 -19.44
CA LYS A 195 -8.41 -12.24 -20.08
C LYS A 195 -9.72 -11.62 -20.63
N GLN A 196 -10.86 -12.32 -20.61
CA GLN A 196 -12.07 -11.85 -21.31
C GLN A 196 -12.94 -10.88 -20.49
N VAL A 197 -13.00 -11.04 -19.16
CA VAL A 197 -13.84 -10.19 -18.29
C VAL A 197 -13.04 -9.61 -17.13
N ASN A 198 -12.10 -10.39 -16.57
CA ASN A 198 -11.29 -9.96 -15.43
C ASN A 198 -9.84 -9.81 -15.92
N GLN A 199 -9.30 -8.59 -15.90
CA GLN A 199 -7.89 -8.40 -16.27
C GLN A 199 -6.94 -9.11 -15.28
N THR A 200 -7.35 -9.19 -14.01
CA THR A 200 -6.59 -9.87 -12.97
C THR A 200 -7.53 -10.67 -12.07
N LEU A 201 -7.24 -11.97 -11.90
CA LEU A 201 -7.93 -12.86 -10.98
C LEU A 201 -6.91 -13.68 -10.19
N VAL A 202 -6.87 -13.45 -8.88
CA VAL A 202 -5.85 -14.03 -7.99
C VAL A 202 -6.49 -14.60 -6.73
N THR A 203 -6.08 -15.79 -6.34
CA THR A 203 -6.52 -16.42 -5.10
C THR A 203 -5.35 -16.54 -4.13
N TYR A 204 -5.49 -15.97 -2.93
CA TYR A 204 -4.57 -16.12 -1.81
C TYR A 204 -5.15 -17.14 -0.84
N ARG A 205 -4.51 -18.30 -0.70
CA ARG A 205 -4.89 -19.32 0.28
C ARG A 205 -4.00 -19.22 1.51
N CYS A 206 -4.58 -18.96 2.67
CA CYS A 206 -3.82 -18.88 3.92
C CYS A 206 -3.57 -20.31 4.44
N GLN A 207 -2.30 -20.72 4.58
CA GLN A 207 -1.96 -22.04 5.12
C GLN A 207 -2.00 -22.07 6.65
N MET A 208 -1.75 -20.93 7.29
CA MET A 208 -1.77 -20.75 8.72
C MET A 208 -3.05 -20.05 9.16
N ASN A 209 -3.44 -20.22 10.44
CA ASN A 209 -4.55 -19.51 11.03
C ASN A 209 -4.22 -18.03 11.20
N VAL A 210 -4.39 -17.27 10.14
CA VAL A 210 -4.08 -15.85 10.07
C VAL A 210 -5.38 -15.05 10.06
N ASN A 211 -5.47 -14.09 10.99
CA ASN A 211 -6.62 -13.18 11.12
C ASN A 211 -6.46 -11.90 10.29
N ASN A 212 -5.21 -11.52 9.98
CA ASN A 212 -4.87 -10.30 9.26
C ASN A 212 -3.99 -10.60 8.05
N LEU A 213 -4.40 -10.15 6.86
CA LEU A 213 -3.62 -10.27 5.63
C LEU A 213 -3.30 -8.88 5.08
N GLU A 214 -2.03 -8.65 4.76
CA GLU A 214 -1.56 -7.46 4.06
C GLU A 214 -1.10 -7.83 2.66
N LEU A 215 -1.51 -7.02 1.68
CA LEU A 215 -1.26 -7.24 0.26
C LEU A 215 -0.81 -5.93 -0.37
N LYS A 216 0.26 -5.99 -1.17
CA LYS A 216 0.76 -4.85 -1.92
C LYS A 216 0.20 -4.87 -3.33
N VAL A 217 -0.56 -3.82 -3.67
CA VAL A 217 -1.23 -3.65 -4.96
C VAL A 217 -0.62 -2.46 -5.67
N ARG A 218 0.01 -2.72 -6.81
CA ARG A 218 0.53 -1.70 -7.70
C ARG A 218 -0.46 -1.42 -8.81
N THR A 219 -0.80 -0.15 -8.98
CA THR A 219 -1.74 0.32 -10.00
C THR A 219 -1.01 1.05 -11.12
N VAL A 220 -1.53 0.96 -12.34
CA VAL A 220 -1.05 1.75 -13.47
C VAL A 220 -1.85 3.05 -13.57
N GLU A 221 -1.15 4.17 -13.70
CA GLU A 221 -1.78 5.49 -13.86
C GLU A 221 -2.46 5.62 -15.23
N GLY A 222 -3.65 6.23 -15.25
CA GLY A 222 -4.47 6.41 -16.45
C GLY A 222 -5.59 5.38 -16.62
N GLU A 223 -5.52 4.24 -15.93
CA GLU A 223 -6.57 3.21 -15.96
C GLU A 223 -7.56 3.39 -14.81
N ARG A 224 -8.85 3.31 -15.13
CA ARG A 224 -9.93 3.23 -14.13
C ARG A 224 -10.29 1.76 -13.97
N GLY A 225 -10.43 1.31 -12.72
CA GLY A 225 -10.80 -0.07 -12.43
C GLY A 225 -11.62 -0.22 -11.16
N THR A 226 -12.25 -1.38 -11.02
CA THR A 226 -12.88 -1.80 -9.78
C THR A 226 -12.13 -3.02 -9.25
N LEU A 227 -11.63 -2.94 -8.03
CA LEU A 227 -10.99 -4.03 -7.32
C LEU A 227 -12.01 -4.67 -6.38
N SER A 228 -12.50 -5.85 -6.75
CA SER A 228 -13.37 -6.67 -5.92
C SER A 228 -12.57 -7.69 -5.13
N VAL A 229 -12.71 -7.69 -3.81
CA VAL A 229 -12.00 -8.59 -2.90
C VAL A 229 -13.02 -9.43 -2.13
N TYR A 230 -13.00 -10.74 -2.32
CA TYR A 230 -13.90 -11.67 -1.64
C TYR A 230 -13.13 -12.36 -0.51
N VAL A 231 -13.57 -12.13 0.72
CA VAL A 231 -12.90 -12.69 1.90
C VAL A 231 -13.75 -13.81 2.47
N THR A 232 -13.17 -15.00 2.57
CA THR A 232 -13.83 -16.21 3.06
C THR A 232 -13.13 -16.70 4.33
N PRO A 233 -13.79 -16.67 5.50
CA PRO A 233 -13.20 -17.17 6.74
C PRO A 233 -13.40 -18.68 6.93
N MET A 234 -12.68 -19.22 7.91
CA MET A 234 -12.80 -20.59 8.38
C MET A 234 -13.97 -20.76 9.37
N ILE A 235 -15.18 -20.42 8.92
CA ILE A 235 -16.42 -20.62 9.69
C ILE A 235 -17.40 -21.57 8.99
N GLN A 236 -18.35 -22.11 9.75
CA GLN A 236 -19.45 -22.93 9.27
C GLN A 236 -20.79 -22.30 9.71
N PRO A 237 -21.74 -22.01 8.81
CA PRO A 237 -21.69 -22.22 7.36
C PRO A 237 -20.67 -21.29 6.68
N LYS A 238 -20.08 -21.78 5.58
CA LYS A 238 -19.14 -20.98 4.77
C LYS A 238 -19.87 -19.81 4.14
N CYS A 239 -19.34 -18.62 4.33
CA CYS A 239 -19.81 -17.42 3.65
C CYS A 239 -18.61 -16.62 3.15
N SER A 240 -18.86 -15.74 2.19
CA SER A 240 -17.86 -14.84 1.64
C SER A 240 -18.42 -13.43 1.63
N ARG A 241 -17.59 -12.46 2.01
CA ARG A 241 -17.95 -11.04 1.95
C ARG A 241 -17.17 -10.37 0.84
N LYS A 242 -17.90 -9.69 -0.05
CA LYS A 242 -17.33 -8.91 -1.15
C LYS A 242 -17.05 -7.48 -0.68
N LEU A 243 -15.81 -7.05 -0.81
CA LEU A 243 -15.35 -5.67 -0.65
C LEU A 243 -15.08 -5.09 -2.05
N ILE A 244 -15.35 -3.80 -2.22
CA ILE A 244 -15.21 -3.13 -3.52
C ILE A 244 -14.40 -1.85 -3.30
N TYR A 245 -13.28 -1.75 -4.01
CA TYR A 245 -12.44 -0.55 -4.05
C TYR A 245 -12.40 0.01 -5.46
N GLU A 246 -12.51 1.33 -5.59
CA GLU A 246 -12.40 2.01 -6.88
C GLU A 246 -10.95 2.46 -7.11
N ILE A 247 -10.34 1.95 -8.19
CA ILE A 247 -9.04 2.44 -8.67
C ILE A 247 -9.31 3.68 -9.52
N ARG A 248 -8.89 4.82 -8.98
CA ARG A 248 -9.00 6.14 -9.61
C ARG A 248 -8.01 6.25 -10.78
N PRO A 249 -8.36 6.92 -11.89
CA PRO A 249 -7.45 7.18 -13.01
C PRO A 249 -6.10 7.78 -12.59
N LEU A 250 -6.11 8.73 -11.64
CA LEU A 250 -4.91 9.32 -11.06
C LEU A 250 -4.68 8.74 -9.65
N SER A 251 -4.60 7.42 -9.55
CA SER A 251 -4.44 6.69 -8.29
C SER A 251 -3.17 7.10 -7.53
N LEU A 252 -2.06 7.35 -8.22
CA LEU A 252 -0.77 7.66 -7.60
C LEU A 252 -0.63 9.09 -7.05
N HIS A 253 -1.71 9.88 -7.05
CA HIS A 253 -1.72 11.22 -6.51
C HIS A 253 -2.15 11.23 -5.04
N TYR A 254 -1.64 12.16 -4.24
CA TYR A 254 -2.11 12.39 -2.87
C TYR A 254 -2.30 13.87 -2.60
N LYS A 255 -3.21 14.21 -1.68
CA LYS A 255 -3.58 15.60 -1.40
C LYS A 255 -2.46 16.31 -0.63
N LEU A 256 -2.11 17.51 -1.08
CA LEU A 256 -1.23 18.45 -0.40
C LEU A 256 -2.02 19.63 0.19
N ASN A 257 -1.44 20.28 1.20
CA ASN A 257 -2.02 21.47 1.81
C ASN A 257 -1.67 22.76 1.03
N LYS A 258 -0.42 22.89 0.57
CA LYS A 258 0.09 23.98 -0.27
C LYS A 258 1.29 23.48 -1.09
N CYS A 259 1.55 24.11 -2.23
CA CYS A 259 2.73 23.85 -3.04
C CYS A 259 3.34 25.16 -3.56
N ASP A 260 4.62 25.12 -3.94
CA ASP A 260 5.37 26.24 -4.48
C ASP A 260 4.93 26.57 -5.90
N SER A 261 4.59 27.84 -6.14
CA SER A 261 4.05 28.33 -7.41
C SER A 261 5.11 28.52 -8.52
N ASN A 262 6.38 28.18 -8.27
CA ASN A 262 7.51 28.58 -9.12
C ASN A 262 7.89 27.52 -10.19
N ARG A 263 6.93 26.71 -10.62
CA ARG A 263 7.13 25.63 -11.61
C ARG A 263 6.51 25.99 -12.95
N SER A 264 7.02 25.37 -14.02
CA SER A 264 6.49 25.53 -15.37
C SER A 264 5.23 24.68 -15.56
N PHE A 265 4.06 25.27 -15.34
CA PHE A 265 2.80 24.55 -15.46
C PHE A 265 2.27 24.48 -16.89
N ASN A 266 1.71 23.33 -17.25
CA ASN A 266 0.73 23.20 -18.33
C ASN A 266 -0.66 23.57 -17.80
N ILE A 267 -1.52 24.13 -18.64
CA ILE A 267 -2.86 24.58 -18.23
C ILE A 267 -3.93 23.88 -19.07
N LEU A 268 -4.95 23.35 -18.40
CA LEU A 268 -6.15 22.77 -18.99
C LEU A 268 -7.37 23.55 -18.48
N ASN A 269 -7.99 24.30 -19.38
CA ASN A 269 -9.20 25.08 -19.13
C ASN A 269 -10.42 24.33 -19.65
N ILE A 270 -11.42 24.16 -18.79
CA ILE A 270 -12.69 23.53 -19.11
C ILE A 270 -13.82 24.50 -18.79
N LYS A 271 -14.66 24.80 -19.77
CA LYS A 271 -15.88 25.58 -19.60
C LYS A 271 -17.08 24.75 -20.02
N GLY A 272 -18.21 24.91 -19.35
CA GLY A 272 -19.42 24.16 -19.70
C GLY A 272 -20.58 24.44 -18.75
N SER A 273 -21.73 23.84 -19.05
CA SER A 273 -22.96 23.98 -18.25
C SER A 273 -23.01 22.93 -17.12
N PHE A 274 -22.00 22.89 -16.24
CA PHE A 274 -21.96 22.00 -15.09
C PHE A 274 -22.04 22.76 -13.77
N SER A 275 -22.68 22.16 -12.78
CA SER A 275 -22.73 22.68 -11.41
C SER A 275 -21.42 22.39 -10.64
N LEU A 276 -21.20 23.13 -9.55
CA LEU A 276 -20.04 22.93 -8.69
C LEU A 276 -20.01 21.51 -8.08
N ALA A 277 -21.18 20.96 -7.70
CA ALA A 277 -21.28 19.60 -7.19
C ALA A 277 -20.94 18.54 -8.27
N GLU A 278 -21.25 18.80 -9.54
CA GLU A 278 -20.96 17.87 -10.62
C GLU A 278 -19.47 17.80 -10.93
N ILE A 279 -18.81 18.95 -11.10
CA ILE A 279 -17.36 18.96 -11.32
C ILE A 279 -16.61 18.39 -10.12
N HIS A 280 -17.05 18.69 -8.90
CA HIS A 280 -16.50 18.12 -7.68
C HIS A 280 -16.65 16.59 -7.65
N SER A 281 -17.82 16.06 -8.03
CA SER A 281 -18.05 14.62 -8.14
C SER A 281 -17.17 13.99 -9.23
N TRP A 282 -16.99 14.65 -10.38
CA TRP A 282 -16.10 14.16 -11.42
C TRP A 282 -14.65 14.10 -10.95
N ILE A 283 -14.18 15.14 -10.25
CA ILE A 283 -12.85 15.18 -9.65
C ILE A 283 -12.70 14.10 -8.58
N GLY A 284 -13.71 13.88 -7.73
CA GLY A 284 -13.74 12.79 -6.77
C GLY A 284 -13.71 11.40 -7.40
N GLN A 285 -14.14 11.27 -8.66
CA GLN A 285 -14.00 10.04 -9.44
C GLN A 285 -12.63 9.88 -10.12
N THR A 286 -11.89 10.97 -10.35
CA THR A 286 -10.57 10.96 -10.99
C THR A 286 -9.41 10.87 -10.01
N LEU A 287 -9.53 11.55 -8.87
CA LEU A 287 -8.47 11.71 -7.88
C LEU A 287 -8.86 11.03 -6.55
N PRO A 288 -7.88 10.47 -5.83
CA PRO A 288 -8.09 9.98 -4.47
C PRO A 288 -8.11 11.14 -3.45
N GLN A 289 -8.64 10.88 -2.25
CA GLN A 289 -8.61 11.81 -1.11
C GLN A 289 -9.27 13.19 -1.35
N VAL A 290 -10.18 13.26 -2.31
CA VAL A 290 -11.06 14.43 -2.49
C VAL A 290 -12.09 14.42 -1.35
N PRO A 291 -12.31 15.55 -0.64
CA PRO A 291 -13.36 15.67 0.35
C PRO A 291 -14.73 15.27 -0.23
N GLU A 292 -15.63 14.71 0.57
CA GLU A 292 -16.96 14.29 0.09
C GLU A 292 -17.85 15.50 -0.27
N LYS A 293 -17.62 16.63 0.42
CA LYS A 293 -18.32 17.88 0.18
C LYS A 293 -17.32 18.93 -0.31
N PRO A 294 -17.70 19.73 -1.33
CA PRO A 294 -16.90 20.86 -1.74
C PRO A 294 -16.90 21.93 -0.65
N ASP A 295 -15.88 22.77 -0.66
CA ASP A 295 -15.89 23.99 0.15
C ASP A 295 -16.96 24.92 -0.45
N PHE A 296 -17.86 25.46 0.39
CA PHE A 296 -18.94 26.37 -0.05
C PHE A 296 -18.44 27.77 -0.49
N SER A 297 -17.14 27.89 -0.75
CA SER A 297 -16.51 29.04 -1.40
C SER A 297 -16.90 29.09 -2.88
N GLU A 298 -16.94 30.28 -3.49
CA GLU A 298 -17.23 30.45 -4.93
C GLU A 298 -16.27 29.64 -5.82
N ALA A 299 -15.04 29.40 -5.35
CA ALA A 299 -14.05 28.53 -5.99
C ALA A 299 -13.41 27.57 -4.97
N THR A 300 -13.22 26.31 -5.35
CA THR A 300 -12.48 25.31 -4.57
C THR A 300 -11.12 25.07 -5.24
N VAL A 301 -10.04 25.16 -4.45
CA VAL A 301 -8.67 24.89 -4.91
C VAL A 301 -8.11 23.69 -4.16
N LEU A 302 -7.71 22.65 -4.89
CA LEU A 302 -7.09 21.45 -4.35
C LEU A 302 -5.71 21.23 -4.97
N TRP A 303 -4.75 20.82 -4.15
CA TRP A 303 -3.38 20.51 -4.56
C TRP A 303 -3.12 19.03 -4.41
N PHE A 304 -2.47 18.44 -5.41
CA PHE A 304 -2.06 17.05 -5.41
C PHE A 304 -0.62 16.91 -5.87
N GLU A 305 0.05 15.87 -5.40
CA GLU A 305 1.39 15.49 -5.86
C GLU A 305 1.40 14.01 -6.23
N SER A 306 2.10 13.68 -7.32
CA SER A 306 2.34 12.30 -7.74
C SER A 306 3.44 11.67 -6.90
N CYS A 307 3.14 10.55 -6.24
CA CYS A 307 4.14 9.79 -5.48
C CYS A 307 5.28 9.27 -6.36
N LEU A 308 5.04 9.07 -7.67
CA LEU A 308 6.01 8.45 -8.57
C LEU A 308 7.09 9.45 -9.02
N LEU A 309 6.69 10.66 -9.42
CA LEU A 309 7.59 11.64 -10.04
C LEU A 309 7.79 12.92 -9.20
N GLY A 310 6.97 13.16 -8.16
CA GLY A 310 6.95 14.43 -7.42
C GLY A 310 6.37 15.61 -8.23
N THR A 311 5.61 15.31 -9.29
CA THR A 311 4.94 16.32 -10.11
C THR A 311 3.66 16.80 -9.43
N VAL A 312 3.34 18.07 -9.58
CA VAL A 312 2.22 18.71 -8.87
C VAL A 312 1.05 18.96 -9.80
N LEU A 313 -0.15 18.82 -9.26
CA LEU A 313 -1.43 19.11 -9.91
C LEU A 313 -2.24 20.07 -9.04
N GLU A 314 -2.55 21.23 -9.58
CA GLU A 314 -3.51 22.21 -9.04
C GLU A 314 -4.87 22.01 -9.73
N CYS A 315 -5.92 21.89 -8.92
CA CYS A 315 -7.30 21.82 -9.38
C CYS A 315 -8.06 23.02 -8.85
N ASN A 316 -8.31 24.03 -9.69
CA ASN A 316 -9.12 25.19 -9.36
C ASN A 316 -10.45 25.11 -10.13
N TYR A 317 -11.58 25.01 -9.43
CA TYR A 317 -12.88 24.88 -10.08
C TYR A 317 -13.99 25.63 -9.37
N GLN A 318 -14.93 26.10 -10.18
CA GLN A 318 -16.10 26.88 -9.80
C GLN A 318 -17.29 26.48 -10.68
N HIS A 319 -18.44 27.14 -10.48
CA HIS A 319 -19.60 26.92 -11.33
C HIS A 319 -19.29 27.22 -12.81
N GLY A 320 -19.47 26.21 -13.67
CA GLY A 320 -19.29 26.31 -15.13
C GLY A 320 -17.88 26.57 -15.65
N LYS A 321 -16.85 26.65 -14.79
CA LYS A 321 -15.45 26.85 -15.18
C LYS A 321 -14.51 26.05 -14.27
N ALA A 322 -13.53 25.38 -14.87
CA ALA A 322 -12.45 24.69 -14.16
C ALA A 322 -11.12 24.93 -14.88
N GLU A 323 -10.08 25.20 -14.10
CA GLU A 323 -8.70 25.38 -14.52
C GLU A 323 -7.84 24.36 -13.77
N PHE A 324 -7.15 23.50 -14.52
CA PHE A 324 -6.22 22.53 -13.98
C PHE A 324 -4.81 22.88 -14.42
N ARG A 325 -3.87 22.93 -13.49
CA ARG A 325 -2.46 23.21 -13.77
C ARG A 325 -1.58 22.06 -13.32
N SER A 326 -0.67 21.61 -14.16
CA SER A 326 0.25 20.52 -13.80
C SER A 326 1.57 20.58 -14.55
N ASP A 327 2.64 20.19 -13.87
CA ASP A 327 3.97 20.05 -14.45
C ASP A 327 3.99 18.93 -15.52
N ASN A 328 3.18 17.89 -15.30
CA ASN A 328 3.15 16.68 -16.13
C ASN A 328 1.96 16.67 -17.11
N ILE A 329 2.27 16.64 -18.40
CA ILE A 329 1.29 16.62 -19.49
C ILE A 329 0.36 15.39 -19.46
N SER A 330 0.87 14.22 -19.05
CA SER A 330 0.09 12.99 -19.00
C SER A 330 -1.00 13.02 -17.93
N THR A 331 -0.78 13.76 -16.83
CA THR A 331 -1.79 13.94 -15.79
C THR A 331 -2.97 14.76 -16.33
N LEU A 332 -2.70 15.83 -17.09
CA LEU A 332 -3.74 16.64 -17.72
C LEU A 332 -4.45 15.88 -18.85
N SER A 333 -3.74 15.08 -19.64
CA SER A 333 -4.34 14.21 -20.67
C SER A 333 -5.31 13.20 -20.03
N THR A 334 -4.88 12.56 -18.95
CA THR A 334 -5.70 11.62 -18.16
C THR A 334 -6.94 12.30 -17.58
N LEU A 335 -6.77 13.49 -16.97
CA LEU A 335 -7.88 14.29 -16.45
C LEU A 335 -8.87 14.67 -17.54
N LYS A 336 -8.38 15.24 -18.65
CA LYS A 336 -9.20 15.60 -19.82
C LYS A 336 -10.03 14.41 -20.27
N ASN A 337 -9.41 13.24 -20.46
CA ASN A 337 -10.09 12.04 -20.93
C ASN A 337 -11.16 11.56 -19.93
N SER A 338 -10.85 11.57 -18.63
CA SER A 338 -11.80 11.12 -17.61
C SER A 338 -12.97 12.11 -17.42
N LEU A 339 -12.71 13.41 -17.39
CA LEU A 339 -13.74 14.44 -17.28
C LEU A 339 -14.66 14.44 -18.51
N THR A 340 -14.09 14.26 -19.72
CA THR A 340 -14.88 14.16 -20.95
C THR A 340 -15.80 12.92 -20.93
N LYS A 341 -15.31 11.78 -20.41
CA LYS A 341 -16.12 10.57 -20.22
C LYS A 341 -17.27 10.78 -19.24
N GLU A 342 -17.05 11.48 -18.12
CA GLU A 342 -18.12 11.76 -17.16
C GLU A 342 -19.13 12.80 -17.68
N ALA A 343 -18.67 13.83 -18.41
CA ALA A 343 -19.55 14.82 -19.02
C ALA A 343 -20.43 14.21 -20.12
N THR A 344 -19.87 13.33 -20.95
CA THR A 344 -20.62 12.59 -22.00
C THR A 344 -21.67 11.66 -21.41
N LYS A 345 -21.39 10.98 -20.29
CA LYS A 345 -22.41 10.19 -19.55
C LYS A 345 -23.60 11.06 -19.10
N LYS A 346 -23.33 12.30 -18.67
CA LYS A 346 -24.36 13.28 -18.27
C LYS A 346 -24.90 14.14 -19.41
N LYS A 347 -24.45 13.92 -20.66
CA LYS A 347 -24.81 14.70 -21.85
C LYS A 347 -24.52 16.21 -21.73
N ILE A 348 -23.49 16.58 -20.96
CA ILE A 348 -23.03 17.97 -20.82
C ILE A 348 -21.97 18.24 -21.89
N LYS A 349 -22.13 19.35 -22.63
CA LYS A 349 -21.13 19.81 -23.60
C LYS A 349 -20.04 20.61 -22.88
N LEU A 350 -18.79 20.27 -23.14
CA LEU A 350 -17.61 20.94 -22.59
C LEU A 350 -16.81 21.60 -23.70
N GLU A 351 -16.36 22.81 -23.45
CA GLU A 351 -15.30 23.50 -24.18
C GLU A 351 -13.99 23.24 -23.45
N ILE A 352 -13.01 22.64 -24.14
CA ILE A 352 -11.74 22.21 -23.55
C ILE A 352 -10.59 22.88 -24.31
N GLU A 353 -9.82 23.70 -23.61
CA GLU A 353 -8.62 24.36 -24.12
C GLU A 353 -7.41 23.87 -23.31
N MET A 354 -6.31 23.53 -23.98
CA MET A 354 -5.11 23.04 -23.32
C MET A 354 -3.88 23.75 -23.89
N SER A 355 -3.11 24.37 -23.01
CA SER A 355 -1.84 25.03 -23.34
C SER A 355 -0.68 24.27 -22.72
N VAL A 356 0.28 23.88 -23.57
CA VAL A 356 1.46 23.11 -23.18
C VAL A 356 2.67 24.02 -23.10
N ASN A 357 3.44 23.90 -22.01
CA ASN A 357 4.73 24.54 -21.86
C ASN A 357 5.84 23.53 -22.17
N ASP A 358 6.62 23.79 -23.23
CA ASP A 358 7.70 22.90 -23.67
C ASP A 358 8.81 22.75 -22.62
N GLU A 359 8.99 23.74 -21.75
CA GLU A 359 9.97 23.70 -20.67
C GLU A 359 9.55 22.71 -19.57
N SER A 360 8.25 22.52 -19.35
CA SER A 360 7.76 21.56 -18.35
C SER A 360 8.11 20.13 -18.74
N VAL A 361 8.03 19.80 -20.04
CA VAL A 361 8.36 18.46 -20.55
C VAL A 361 9.83 18.16 -20.31
N LYS A 362 10.72 19.14 -20.54
CA LYS A 362 12.15 19.01 -20.26
C LYS A 362 12.43 18.81 -18.77
N GLN A 363 11.77 19.57 -17.91
CA GLN A 363 11.89 19.42 -16.44
C GLN A 363 11.43 18.04 -15.97
N VAL A 364 10.28 17.55 -16.46
CA VAL A 364 9.79 16.21 -16.10
C VAL A 364 10.72 15.12 -16.63
N LEU A 365 11.27 15.26 -17.84
CA LEU A 365 12.25 14.31 -18.37
C LEU A 365 13.53 14.26 -17.51
N LEU A 366 13.99 15.41 -17.00
CA LEU A 366 15.12 15.45 -16.06
C LEU A 366 14.81 14.79 -14.71
N LEU A 367 13.59 14.96 -14.19
CA LEU A 367 13.17 14.27 -12.97
C LEU A 367 13.15 12.76 -13.16
N VAL A 368 12.56 12.29 -14.27
CA VAL A 368 12.51 10.87 -14.62
C VAL A 368 13.92 10.32 -14.84
N ASP A 369 14.81 11.07 -15.48
CA ASP A 369 16.21 10.67 -15.71
C ASP A 369 16.98 10.43 -14.43
N LYS A 370 16.82 11.31 -13.44
CA LYS A 370 17.41 11.11 -12.11
C LYS A 370 16.95 9.79 -11.49
N ILE A 371 15.64 9.52 -11.51
CA ILE A 371 15.07 8.30 -10.92
C ILE A 371 15.54 7.04 -11.66
N ILE A 372 15.56 7.07 -13.00
CA ILE A 372 16.03 5.94 -13.82
C ILE A 372 17.51 5.68 -13.57
N THR A 373 18.33 6.73 -13.55
CA THR A 373 19.78 6.61 -13.32
C THR A 373 20.06 6.00 -11.93
N ASP A 374 19.37 6.47 -10.90
CA ASP A 374 19.47 5.92 -9.54
C ASP A 374 19.07 4.43 -9.52
N CYS A 375 17.99 4.05 -10.20
CA CYS A 375 17.56 2.65 -10.29
C CYS A 375 18.55 1.77 -11.09
N LEU A 376 19.09 2.27 -12.20
CA LEU A 376 20.10 1.56 -12.99
C LEU A 376 21.40 1.38 -12.21
N GLN A 377 21.81 2.39 -11.43
CA GLN A 377 22.97 2.30 -10.56
C GLN A 377 22.77 1.21 -9.49
N LYS A 378 21.63 1.22 -8.78
CA LYS A 378 21.30 0.17 -7.81
C LYS A 378 21.28 -1.23 -8.43
N SER A 379 20.74 -1.36 -9.64
CA SER A 379 20.75 -2.63 -10.38
C SER A 379 22.18 -3.11 -10.70
N LYS A 380 23.07 -2.20 -11.10
CA LYS A 380 24.50 -2.51 -11.31
C LYS A 380 25.19 -2.92 -10.01
N GLU A 381 24.94 -2.19 -8.93
CA GLU A 381 25.48 -2.50 -7.59
C GLU A 381 25.05 -3.91 -7.13
N LEU A 382 23.81 -4.32 -7.39
CA LEU A 382 23.35 -5.68 -7.08
C LEU A 382 23.99 -6.77 -7.96
N ARG A 383 24.22 -6.50 -9.25
CA ARG A 383 24.97 -7.44 -10.10
C ARG A 383 26.40 -7.63 -9.58
N LEU A 384 27.04 -6.54 -9.16
CA LEU A 384 28.35 -6.58 -8.52
C LEU A 384 28.30 -7.32 -7.18
N LEU A 385 27.31 -7.07 -6.33
CA LEU A 385 27.11 -7.80 -5.07
C LEU A 385 26.96 -9.30 -5.29
N ASN A 386 26.18 -9.73 -6.28
CA ASN A 386 26.01 -11.15 -6.56
C ASN A 386 27.32 -11.78 -7.05
N ALA A 387 28.05 -11.10 -7.94
CA ALA A 387 29.37 -11.54 -8.38
C ALA A 387 30.39 -11.59 -7.23
N LEU A 388 30.36 -10.61 -6.33
CA LEU A 388 31.21 -10.58 -5.14
C LEU A 388 30.87 -11.71 -4.17
N ASN A 389 29.59 -11.98 -3.92
CA ASN A 389 29.15 -13.10 -3.08
C ASN A 389 29.51 -14.48 -3.66
N GLU A 390 29.50 -14.62 -4.99
CA GLU A 390 30.01 -15.83 -5.65
C GLU A 390 31.52 -16.01 -5.46
N VAL A 391 32.27 -14.90 -5.38
CA VAL A 391 33.71 -14.89 -5.09
C VAL A 391 33.98 -15.11 -3.60
N ASP A 392 33.03 -14.81 -2.70
CA ASP A 392 33.21 -14.81 -1.24
C ASP A 392 33.00 -16.16 -0.53
N VAL A 393 33.06 -17.28 -1.25
CA VAL A 393 32.92 -18.62 -0.64
C VAL A 393 34.24 -19.18 -0.07
N THR A 394 35.37 -18.46 -0.13
CA THR A 394 36.66 -19.06 0.28
C THR A 394 37.59 -18.28 1.21
N ALA A 395 37.40 -17.00 1.56
CA ALA A 395 38.52 -16.32 2.22
C ALA A 395 38.18 -15.13 3.12
N THR A 396 38.39 -15.31 4.42
CA THR A 396 38.86 -14.22 5.30
C THR A 396 40.16 -13.55 4.80
N GLU A 397 40.82 -14.10 3.77
CA GLU A 397 41.98 -13.53 3.07
C GLU A 397 41.64 -12.69 1.82
N SER A 398 40.47 -12.84 1.17
CA SER A 398 40.08 -12.09 -0.05
C SER A 398 39.67 -10.65 0.24
N LEU A 399 39.14 -10.38 1.45
CA LEU A 399 38.78 -9.04 1.92
C LEU A 399 39.97 -8.06 1.94
N LYS A 400 41.23 -8.55 2.01
CA LYS A 400 42.43 -7.70 1.96
C LYS A 400 42.75 -7.20 0.55
N TYR A 401 42.28 -7.87 -0.50
CA TYR A 401 42.57 -7.55 -1.90
C TYR A 401 41.45 -6.77 -2.60
N LEU A 402 40.29 -6.61 -1.95
CA LEU A 402 39.19 -5.79 -2.43
C LEU A 402 39.47 -4.29 -2.24
N SER A 403 39.10 -3.49 -3.23
CA SER A 403 39.10 -2.02 -3.10
C SER A 403 38.09 -1.58 -2.05
N ASP A 404 38.32 -0.40 -1.47
CA ASP A 404 37.45 0.11 -0.40
C ASP A 404 36.01 0.38 -0.91
N GLU A 405 35.84 0.67 -2.19
CA GLU A 405 34.53 0.78 -2.86
C GLU A 405 33.71 -0.52 -2.77
N TYR A 406 34.34 -1.68 -3.00
CA TYR A 406 33.64 -2.97 -2.92
C TYR A 406 33.39 -3.42 -1.48
N LYS A 407 34.27 -3.05 -0.53
CA LYS A 407 34.04 -3.29 0.90
C LYS A 407 32.84 -2.47 1.41
N GLU A 408 32.71 -1.23 0.97
CA GLU A 408 31.56 -0.37 1.29
C GLU A 408 30.26 -0.87 0.62
N LEU A 409 30.37 -1.50 -0.54
CA LEU A 409 29.24 -2.11 -1.22
C LEU A 409 28.77 -3.38 -0.49
N LEU A 410 29.69 -4.22 0.01
CA LEU A 410 29.39 -5.38 0.86
C LEU A 410 28.77 -4.96 2.21
N SER A 411 29.23 -3.88 2.83
CA SER A 411 28.63 -3.39 4.08
C SER A 411 27.19 -2.90 3.88
N ARG A 412 26.85 -2.38 2.69
CA ARG A 412 25.50 -1.94 2.29
C ARG A 412 24.64 -3.02 1.64
N GLU A 413 25.10 -4.27 1.60
CA GLU A 413 24.40 -5.35 0.90
C GLU A 413 22.94 -5.49 1.34
N THR A 414 22.69 -5.48 2.65
CA THR A 414 21.33 -5.67 3.20
C THR A 414 20.38 -4.53 2.83
N GLU A 415 20.89 -3.31 2.66
CA GLU A 415 20.12 -2.14 2.26
C GLU A 415 19.80 -2.18 0.76
N ILE A 416 20.80 -2.51 -0.08
CA ILE A 416 20.65 -2.61 -1.54
C ILE A 416 19.66 -3.72 -1.89
N ARG A 417 19.77 -4.91 -1.26
CA ARG A 417 18.85 -6.02 -1.47
C ARG A 417 17.41 -5.65 -1.08
N LYS A 418 17.20 -4.97 0.06
CA LYS A 418 15.87 -4.49 0.48
C LYS A 418 15.30 -3.45 -0.48
N ALA A 419 16.14 -2.51 -0.93
CA ALA A 419 15.72 -1.46 -1.86
C ALA A 419 15.26 -2.05 -3.21
N ILE A 420 15.94 -3.10 -3.69
CA ILE A 420 15.63 -3.70 -4.99
C ILE A 420 14.37 -4.57 -4.94
N ILE A 421 14.12 -5.29 -3.84
CA ILE A 421 12.84 -5.98 -3.63
C ILE A 421 11.67 -4.98 -3.69
N GLY A 422 11.86 -3.75 -3.17
CA GLY A 422 10.86 -2.69 -3.29
C GLY A 422 10.74 -2.07 -4.70
N GLN A 423 11.80 -2.12 -5.50
CA GLN A 423 11.89 -1.52 -6.84
C GLN A 423 11.67 -2.51 -7.99
N GLU A 424 11.35 -3.77 -7.70
CA GLU A 424 11.06 -4.77 -8.74
C GLU A 424 9.90 -4.30 -9.62
N GLY A 425 10.10 -4.21 -10.93
CA GLY A 425 9.12 -3.67 -11.89
C GLY A 425 9.02 -2.13 -11.96
N HIS A 426 9.77 -1.39 -11.14
CA HIS A 426 9.73 0.08 -11.13
C HIS A 426 10.34 0.70 -12.40
N LEU A 427 11.39 0.10 -12.96
CA LEU A 427 12.00 0.56 -14.22
C LEU A 427 11.04 0.43 -15.40
N ASP A 428 10.34 -0.69 -15.52
CA ASP A 428 9.36 -0.90 -16.59
C ASP A 428 8.21 0.10 -16.48
N MET A 429 7.78 0.41 -15.26
CA MET A 429 6.80 1.48 -15.01
C MET A 429 7.30 2.84 -15.47
N LEU A 430 8.55 3.22 -15.15
CA LEU A 430 9.13 4.50 -15.57
C LEU A 430 9.25 4.59 -17.10
N PHE A 431 9.57 3.48 -17.77
CA PHE A 431 9.56 3.40 -19.23
C PHE A 431 8.16 3.58 -19.81
N ASP A 432 7.16 2.94 -19.23
CA ASP A 432 5.76 3.13 -19.62
C ASP A 432 5.30 4.59 -19.41
N VAL A 433 5.77 5.25 -18.34
CA VAL A 433 5.51 6.67 -18.08
C VAL A 433 6.15 7.56 -19.15
N ILE A 434 7.42 7.33 -19.53
CA ILE A 434 8.06 8.09 -20.62
C ILE A 434 7.29 7.91 -21.93
N LEU A 435 6.87 6.68 -22.23
CA LEU A 435 6.09 6.38 -23.43
C LEU A 435 4.73 7.08 -23.43
N ASN A 436 4.08 7.18 -22.26
CA ASN A 436 2.82 7.90 -22.11
C ASN A 436 3.01 9.42 -22.25
N ILE A 437 4.04 10.00 -21.61
CA ILE A 437 4.41 11.42 -21.76
C ILE A 437 4.67 11.76 -23.22
N TYR A 438 5.45 10.93 -23.92
CA TYR A 438 5.72 11.10 -25.35
C TYR A 438 4.45 11.06 -26.19
N ARG A 439 3.58 10.07 -25.94
CA ARG A 439 2.31 9.91 -26.65
C ARG A 439 1.42 11.13 -26.47
N ASP A 440 1.21 11.55 -25.23
CA ASP A 440 0.34 12.68 -24.90
C ASP A 440 0.88 13.99 -25.49
N TYR A 441 2.19 14.26 -25.30
CA TYR A 441 2.84 15.46 -25.84
C TYR A 441 2.70 15.54 -27.37
N LYS A 442 2.99 14.45 -28.09
CA LYS A 442 2.89 14.41 -29.56
C LYS A 442 1.45 14.40 -30.07
N GLN A 443 0.52 13.79 -29.33
CA GLN A 443 -0.89 13.83 -29.68
C GLN A 443 -1.45 15.25 -29.62
N ILE A 444 -1.00 16.04 -28.64
CA ILE A 444 -1.44 17.44 -28.47
C ILE A 444 -0.82 18.35 -29.54
N LYS A 445 0.45 18.13 -29.89
CA LYS A 445 1.12 18.85 -30.98
C LYS A 445 0.74 18.39 -32.39
N GLY A 446 -0.05 17.30 -32.52
CA GLY A 446 -0.54 16.78 -33.80
C GLY A 446 0.46 15.95 -34.61
N GLY A 447 1.51 15.41 -33.97
CA GLY A 447 2.64 14.71 -34.63
C GLY A 447 2.82 13.24 -34.24
N TYR A 448 1.82 12.59 -33.63
CA TYR A 448 1.98 11.22 -33.14
C TYR A 448 2.22 10.19 -34.26
N SER A 449 3.33 9.43 -34.16
CA SER A 449 3.62 8.29 -35.03
C SER A 449 3.93 7.03 -34.22
N LYS A 450 3.23 5.93 -34.54
CA LYS A 450 3.44 4.62 -33.90
C LYS A 450 4.86 4.08 -34.14
N GLN A 451 5.49 4.41 -35.27
CA GLN A 451 6.85 3.99 -35.60
C GLN A 451 7.87 4.67 -34.67
N LYS A 452 7.73 5.98 -34.43
CA LYS A 452 8.62 6.71 -33.51
C LYS A 452 8.45 6.25 -32.06
N ALA A 453 7.24 5.87 -31.65
CA ALA A 453 7.00 5.27 -30.34
C ALA A 453 7.71 3.92 -30.17
N ALA A 454 7.81 3.10 -31.23
CA ALA A 454 8.60 1.88 -31.22
C ALA A 454 10.11 2.16 -31.12
N MET A 455 10.61 3.17 -31.86
CA MET A 455 12.01 3.60 -31.75
C MET A 455 12.36 4.10 -30.35
N LEU A 456 11.44 4.83 -29.69
CA LEU A 456 11.61 5.25 -28.30
C LEU A 456 11.65 4.04 -27.36
N LYS A 457 10.78 3.04 -27.57
CA LYS A 457 10.80 1.80 -26.78
C LYS A 457 12.12 1.04 -26.90
N ASP A 458 12.75 1.04 -28.08
CA ASP A 458 14.07 0.45 -28.26
C ASP A 458 15.18 1.31 -27.64
N ALA A 459 15.09 2.63 -27.73
CA ALA A 459 16.03 3.56 -27.08
C ALA A 459 16.00 3.47 -25.55
N LEU A 460 14.86 3.11 -24.95
CA LEU A 460 14.73 2.89 -23.50
C LEU A 460 15.49 1.64 -23.00
N LYS A 461 15.76 0.65 -23.87
CA LYS A 461 16.54 -0.56 -23.49
C LYS A 461 18.01 -0.23 -23.23
N GLU A 462 18.59 0.65 -24.04
CA GLU A 462 19.95 1.18 -23.90
C GLU A 462 19.91 2.62 -23.36
N TYR A 463 19.16 2.82 -22.29
CA TYR A 463 18.80 4.12 -21.75
C TYR A 463 19.95 5.14 -21.81
N THR A 464 19.75 6.22 -22.56
CA THR A 464 20.64 7.39 -22.59
C THR A 464 19.75 8.63 -22.69
N TYR A 465 19.91 9.58 -21.76
CA TYR A 465 19.12 10.81 -21.72
C TYR A 465 19.08 11.54 -23.07
N GLU A 466 20.22 11.71 -23.73
CA GLU A 466 20.34 12.43 -25.01
C GLU A 466 19.55 11.77 -26.15
N LYS A 467 19.56 10.43 -26.23
CA LYS A 467 18.77 9.68 -27.22
C LYS A 467 17.28 9.85 -26.97
N VAL A 468 16.84 9.88 -25.72
CA VAL A 468 15.43 10.09 -25.36
C VAL A 468 15.05 11.54 -25.64
N ALA A 469 15.81 12.53 -25.17
CA ALA A 469 15.52 13.95 -25.34
C ALA A 469 15.47 14.38 -26.82
N SER A 470 16.40 13.91 -27.65
CA SER A 470 16.40 14.20 -29.09
C SER A 470 15.11 13.74 -29.80
N LEU A 471 14.55 12.59 -29.41
CA LEU A 471 13.27 12.10 -29.96
C LEU A 471 12.07 12.99 -29.59
N PHE A 472 12.15 13.71 -28.45
CA PHE A 472 11.14 14.71 -28.07
C PHE A 472 11.30 16.02 -28.87
N ASP A 473 12.54 16.47 -29.09
CA ASP A 473 12.89 17.75 -29.71
C ASP A 473 12.80 17.77 -31.24
N HIS A 474 12.93 16.63 -31.93
CA HIS A 474 13.05 16.54 -33.41
C HIS A 474 11.85 17.01 -34.28
N GLU A 475 10.96 17.87 -33.77
CA GLU A 475 9.85 18.46 -34.55
C GLU A 475 9.65 19.97 -34.38
N SER A 476 10.49 20.70 -33.65
CA SER A 476 10.41 22.17 -33.63
C SER A 476 10.99 22.85 -34.88
N SER A 477 11.59 22.10 -35.82
CA SER A 477 12.37 22.66 -36.94
C SER A 477 11.80 22.46 -38.35
N ASN A 478 10.55 21.98 -38.52
CA ASN A 478 9.91 21.87 -39.85
C ASN A 478 8.57 22.62 -39.95
N LYS A 479 8.56 23.88 -39.53
CA LYS A 479 7.61 24.88 -40.00
C LYS A 479 8.34 26.19 -40.30
N VAL A 480 8.92 26.27 -41.50
CA VAL A 480 9.02 27.50 -42.31
C VAL A 480 8.66 27.11 -43.73
#